data_AF-A0ABD6D2P0-F1
#
_entry.id   AF-A0ABD6D2P0-F1
#
_cell.length_a   1.000
_cell.length_b   1.000
_cell.length_c   1.000
_cell.angle_alpha   90.00
_cell.angle_beta   90.00
_cell.angle_gamma   90.00
#
_symmetry.space_group_name_H-M   'P 1'
#
loop_
_entity.id
_entity.type
_entity.pdbx_description
1 polymer ?
#
loop_
_entity_poly.entity_id
_entity_poly.type
_entity_poly.pdbx_seq_one_letter_code
_entity_poly.pdbx_strand_id
1 'polypeptide(L)'
;MELFAIRDDEYPGDWFYRFQYYHPEEGEFLRYDNAHDDDDLGWHHRHVRFGEDSEIPFQNISAHVARFLQEVGHLTDIEDTNHD
;
A
#
# COMPACT_ATOMS: atom_id res chain seq x y z
N MET A 1 5.94 -10.41 2.37
CA MET A 1 5.67 -9.03 1.92
C MET A 1 6.82 -8.52 1.06
N GLU A 2 6.57 -7.50 0.26
CA GLU A 2 7.54 -6.83 -0.60
C GLU A 2 7.50 -5.31 -0.36
N LEU A 3 8.67 -4.67 -0.30
CA LEU A 3 8.81 -3.22 -0.24
C LEU A 3 9.83 -2.78 -1.28
N PHE A 4 9.39 -2.03 -2.28
CA PHE A 4 10.23 -1.45 -3.32
C PHE A 4 10.05 0.07 -3.34
N ALA A 5 11.15 0.81 -3.36
CA ALA A 5 11.15 2.25 -3.57
C ALA A 5 12.48 2.70 -4.18
N ILE A 6 12.42 3.56 -5.19
CA ILE A 6 13.57 4.19 -5.82
C ILE A 6 13.32 5.68 -5.99
N ARG A 7 14.39 6.48 -5.83
CA ARG A 7 14.34 7.92 -6.12
C ARG A 7 14.15 8.11 -7.62
N ASP A 8 13.11 8.82 -7.99
CA ASP A 8 12.73 9.09 -9.37
C ASP A 8 11.93 10.40 -9.40
N ASP A 9 12.47 11.44 -10.05
CA ASP A 9 11.88 12.78 -10.09
C ASP A 9 10.75 12.91 -11.12
N GLU A 10 10.50 11.87 -11.92
CA GLU A 10 9.32 11.80 -12.81
C GLU A 10 8.04 11.48 -12.03
N TYR A 11 8.15 11.00 -10.79
CA TYR A 11 7.02 10.58 -9.94
C TYR A 11 6.77 11.57 -8.80
N PRO A 12 5.50 11.76 -8.38
CA PRO A 12 5.18 12.65 -7.27
C PRO A 12 5.90 12.27 -5.97
N GLY A 13 6.50 13.29 -5.36
CA GLY A 13 7.29 13.13 -4.14
C GLY A 13 8.73 12.65 -4.37
N ASP A 14 9.21 12.60 -5.61
CA ASP A 14 10.54 12.13 -6.02
C ASP A 14 10.80 10.64 -5.75
N TRP A 15 9.74 9.82 -5.76
CA TRP A 15 9.82 8.37 -5.53
C TRP A 15 8.89 7.60 -6.45
N PHE A 16 9.42 6.55 -7.07
CA PHE A 16 8.61 5.45 -7.59
C PHE A 16 8.63 4.30 -6.57
N TYR A 17 7.45 3.81 -6.15
CA TYR A 17 7.34 2.79 -5.11
C TYR A 17 6.23 1.76 -5.36
N ARG A 18 6.40 0.60 -4.73
CA ARG A 18 5.40 -0.45 -4.60
C ARG A 18 5.62 -1.21 -3.30
N PHE A 19 4.63 -1.17 -2.41
CA PHE A 19 4.60 -1.92 -1.16
C PHE A 19 3.47 -2.93 -1.24
N GLN A 20 3.73 -4.20 -0.97
CA GLN A 20 2.76 -5.25 -1.21
C GLN A 20 2.78 -6.33 -0.12
N TYR A 21 1.59 -6.62 0.39
CA TYR A 21 1.34 -7.66 1.38
C TYR A 21 0.45 -8.74 0.76
N TYR A 22 0.82 -9.98 1.05
CA TYR A 22 0.13 -11.16 0.58
C TYR A 22 -0.29 -11.97 1.79
N HIS A 23 -1.56 -12.35 1.85
CA HIS A 23 -2.06 -13.34 2.78
C HIS A 23 -1.71 -14.75 2.25
N PRO A 24 -1.25 -15.68 3.11
CA PRO A 24 -0.75 -17.00 2.69
C PRO A 24 -1.73 -17.82 1.85
N GLU A 25 -3.03 -17.72 2.09
CA GLU A 25 -4.06 -18.49 1.37
C GLU A 25 -4.72 -17.68 0.25
N GLU A 26 -4.75 -16.36 0.41
CA GLU A 26 -5.59 -15.48 -0.38
C GLU A 26 -4.82 -14.71 -1.46
N GLY A 27 -3.49 -14.69 -1.36
CA GLY A 27 -2.64 -13.94 -2.29
C GLY A 27 -2.61 -12.45 -1.95
N GLU A 28 -2.55 -11.59 -2.97
CA GLU A 28 -2.43 -10.14 -2.79
C GLU A 28 -3.59 -9.59 -1.96
N PHE A 29 -3.26 -8.95 -0.84
CA PHE A 29 -4.25 -8.49 0.13
C PHE A 29 -4.25 -6.96 0.30
N LEU A 30 -3.07 -6.35 0.28
CA LEU A 30 -2.87 -4.90 0.38
C LEU A 30 -1.71 -4.48 -0.51
N ARG A 31 -1.90 -3.42 -1.30
CA ARG A 31 -0.83 -2.80 -2.10
C ARG A 31 -0.89 -1.28 -2.03
N TYR A 32 0.24 -0.65 -1.76
CA TYR A 32 0.41 0.79 -1.97
C TYR A 32 1.39 1.00 -3.12
N ASP A 33 1.04 1.79 -4.13
CA ASP A 33 1.96 2.13 -5.21
C ASP A 33 1.63 3.48 -5.85
N ASN A 34 2.47 3.90 -6.79
CA ASN A 34 2.25 5.08 -7.61
C ASN A 34 2.63 4.87 -9.09
N ALA A 35 2.36 3.68 -9.63
CA ALA A 35 2.81 3.32 -10.97
C ALA A 35 2.14 4.09 -12.11
N HIS A 36 0.98 4.70 -11.86
CA HIS A 36 0.24 5.50 -12.83
C HIS A 36 -0.67 6.51 -12.12
N ASP A 37 -1.00 7.58 -12.83
CA ASP A 37 -2.04 8.52 -12.43
C ASP A 37 -3.42 7.92 -12.74
N ASP A 38 -4.32 7.96 -11.77
CA ASP A 38 -5.72 7.60 -11.94
C ASP A 38 -6.56 8.88 -11.88
N ASP A 39 -7.49 9.05 -12.81
CA ASP A 39 -8.28 10.28 -12.96
C ASP A 39 -9.10 10.63 -11.71
N ASP A 40 -9.47 9.63 -10.89
CA ASP A 40 -10.28 9.80 -9.68
C ASP A 40 -9.43 9.75 -8.39
N LEU A 41 -8.34 8.97 -8.36
CA LEU A 41 -7.54 8.71 -7.16
C LEU A 41 -6.17 9.41 -7.14
N GLY A 42 -5.77 10.07 -8.24
CA GLY A 42 -4.45 10.70 -8.37
C GLY A 42 -3.34 9.66 -8.51
N TRP A 43 -2.14 9.96 -8.01
CA TRP A 43 -0.97 9.09 -8.18
C TRP A 43 -0.75 8.06 -7.07
N HIS A 44 -1.17 8.35 -5.85
CA HIS A 44 -0.83 7.51 -4.70
C HIS A 44 -1.99 6.59 -4.40
N HIS A 45 -1.86 5.32 -4.78
CA HIS A 45 -2.93 4.34 -4.69
C HIS A 45 -2.76 3.43 -3.49
N ARG A 46 -3.88 3.14 -2.84
CA ARG A 46 -4.05 2.05 -1.89
C ARG A 46 -5.07 1.07 -2.47
N HIS A 47 -4.60 -0.12 -2.79
CA HIS A 47 -5.40 -1.25 -3.22
C HIS A 47 -5.63 -2.21 -2.06
N VAL A 48 -6.87 -2.65 -1.89
CA VAL A 48 -7.24 -3.69 -0.93
C VAL A 48 -8.01 -4.79 -1.63
N ARG A 49 -7.76 -6.03 -1.25
CA ARG A 49 -8.46 -7.18 -1.82
C ARG A 49 -9.98 -7.13 -1.59
N PHE A 50 -10.39 -6.68 -0.40
CA PHE A 50 -11.79 -6.52 -0.03
C PHE A 50 -12.09 -5.05 0.24
N GLY A 51 -12.42 -4.32 -0.81
CA GLY A 51 -12.78 -2.91 -0.75
C GLY A 51 -12.59 -2.23 -2.08
N GLU A 52 -12.76 -0.92 -2.07
CA GLU A 52 -12.47 -0.07 -3.22
C GLU A 52 -11.04 0.48 -3.10
N ASP A 53 -10.39 0.60 -4.25
CA ASP A 53 -9.13 1.31 -4.37
C ASP A 53 -9.33 2.77 -3.97
N SER A 54 -8.33 3.35 -3.32
CA SER A 54 -8.44 4.68 -2.72
C SER A 54 -7.15 5.47 -2.88
N GLU A 55 -7.29 6.80 -2.95
CA GLU A 55 -6.16 7.70 -2.81
C GLU A 55 -5.56 7.56 -1.40
N ILE A 56 -4.23 7.59 -1.32
CA ILE A 56 -3.53 7.63 -0.05
C ILE A 56 -2.61 8.85 0.06
N PRO A 57 -2.78 9.70 1.09
CA PRO A 57 -1.91 10.84 1.31
C PRO A 57 -0.42 10.47 1.39
N PHE A 58 0.40 11.19 0.63
CA PHE A 58 1.85 11.02 0.61
C PHE A 58 2.55 12.23 1.25
N GLN A 59 3.32 11.96 2.31
CA GLN A 59 4.14 12.99 2.98
C GLN A 59 5.62 12.81 2.64
N ASN A 60 6.12 11.58 2.77
CA ASN A 60 7.46 11.14 2.40
C ASN A 60 7.48 9.61 2.43
N ILE A 61 8.50 9.01 1.81
CA ILE A 61 8.58 7.55 1.67
C ILE A 61 8.61 6.81 3.02
N SER A 62 9.29 7.35 4.03
CA SER A 62 9.40 6.71 5.34
C SER A 62 8.07 6.68 6.09
N ALA A 63 7.32 7.79 6.05
CA ALA A 63 5.96 7.85 6.60
C ALA A 63 5.01 6.92 5.84
N HIS A 64 5.19 6.79 4.53
CA HIS A 64 4.37 5.92 3.70
C HIS A 64 4.62 4.43 4.00
N VAL A 65 5.88 4.02 4.17
CA VAL A 65 6.25 2.67 4.63
C VAL A 65 5.69 2.41 6.02
N ALA A 66 5.83 3.35 6.96
CA ALA A 66 5.32 3.18 8.32
C ALA A 66 3.80 2.97 8.35
N ARG A 67 3.06 3.75 7.56
CA ARG A 67 1.60 3.60 7.41
C ARG A 67 1.22 2.24 6.82
N PHE A 68 1.92 1.81 5.77
CA PHE A 68 1.71 0.50 5.16
C PHE A 68 1.92 -0.64 6.18
N LEU A 69 3.03 -0.60 6.92
CA LEU A 69 3.35 -1.61 7.94
C LEU A 69 2.32 -1.63 9.08
N GLN A 70 1.85 -0.46 9.52
CA GLN A 70 0.80 -0.38 10.52
C GLN A 70 -0.49 -1.04 10.04
N GLU A 71 -0.87 -0.80 8.78
CA GLU A 71 -2.08 -1.38 8.22
C GLU A 71 -1.97 -2.90 8.05
N VAL A 72 -0.82 -3.41 7.59
CA VAL A 72 -0.55 -4.86 7.58
C VAL A 72 -0.71 -5.45 8.97
N GLY A 73 -0.19 -4.79 10.01
CA GLY A 73 -0.35 -5.25 11.40
C GLY A 73 -1.80 -5.32 11.87
N HIS A 74 -2.63 -4.35 11.49
CA HIS A 74 -4.07 -4.38 11.80
C HIS A 74 -4.77 -5.52 11.04
N LEU A 75 -4.42 -5.75 9.77
CA LEU A 75 -5.03 -6.84 8.99
C LEU A 75 -4.72 -8.20 9.61
N THR A 76 -3.47 -8.43 10.02
CA THR A 76 -3.10 -9.69 10.67
C THR A 76 -3.76 -9.89 12.04
N ASP A 77 -3.93 -8.83 12.82
CA ASP A 77 -4.60 -8.91 14.14
C ASP A 77 -6.11 -9.20 14.02
N ILE A 78 -6.76 -8.65 13.00
CA ILE A 78 -8.16 -8.94 12.66
C ILE A 78 -8.32 -10.40 12.19
N GLU A 79 -7.36 -10.94 11.45
CA GLU A 79 -7.39 -12.34 11.02
C GLU A 79 -7.25 -13.31 12.20
N ASP A 80 -6.34 -13.02 13.14
CA ASP A 80 -6.15 -13.81 14.35
C ASP A 80 -7.41 -13.81 15.26
N THR A 81 -8.12 -12.68 15.36
CA THR A 81 -9.34 -12.58 16.17
C THR A 81 -10.58 -13.22 15.55
N ASN A 82 -10.63 -13.44 14.23
CA ASN A 82 -11.73 -14.13 13.56
C ASN A 82 -11.59 -15.67 13.59
N HIS A 83 -10.49 -16.19 14.12
CA HIS A 83 -10.19 -17.63 14.20
C HIS A 83 -10.34 -18.24 15.61
N ASP A 84 -10.85 -17.49 16.60
CA ASP A 84 -11.13 -17.93 17.98
C ASP A 84 -12.62 -18.30 18.23
#